data_AF-A0A820H8K5-F1
#
_entry.id   AF-A0A820H8K5-F1
#
_cell.length_a   1.000
_cell.length_b   1.000
_cell.length_c   1.000
_cell.angle_alpha   90.00
_cell.angle_beta   90.00
_cell.angle_gamma   90.00
#
_symmetry.space_group_name_H-M   'P 1'
#
loop_
_entity.id
_entity.type
_entity.pdbx_description
1 polymer ?
#
loop_
_entity_poly.entity_id
_entity_poly.type
_entity_poly.pdbx_seq_one_letter_code
_entity_poly.pdbx_strand_id
1 'polypeptide(L)'
;MFKTHLGTDSYHTIKDHEWKQLAEKSEHYSGADIAVVCREALLRPIRRLSSGTHFKRIQNLKSDGPPELWLPCSPGDLGAVETKLDDIKPEELCEPPVTM
;
A
#
# COMPACT_ATOMS: atom_id res chain seq x y z
N MET A 1 -4.35 0.28 -20.03
CA MET A 1 -5.02 -0.71 -19.17
C MET A 1 -4.63 -0.55 -17.71
N PHE A 2 -3.38 -0.79 -17.29
CA PHE A 2 -2.97 -0.66 -15.88
C PHE A 2 -3.30 0.72 -15.26
N LYS A 3 -2.89 1.83 -15.91
CA LYS A 3 -3.22 3.20 -15.47
C LYS A 3 -4.73 3.44 -15.33
N THR A 4 -5.54 2.85 -16.20
CA THR A 4 -7.00 2.97 -16.20
C THR A 4 -7.62 2.25 -15.00
N HIS A 5 -7.10 1.07 -14.64
CA HIS A 5 -7.63 0.26 -13.55
C HIS A 5 -7.14 0.68 -12.17
N LEU A 6 -5.93 1.24 -12.04
CA LEU A 6 -5.50 1.85 -10.77
C LEU A 6 -6.16 3.22 -10.54
N GLY A 7 -6.54 3.96 -11.59
CA GLY A 7 -7.12 5.30 -11.44
C GLY A 7 -6.11 6.32 -10.93
N THR A 8 -6.47 7.60 -11.00
CA THR A 8 -5.66 8.72 -10.46
C THR A 8 -5.85 8.92 -8.95
N ASP A 9 -6.92 8.38 -8.39
CA ASP A 9 -7.34 8.61 -7.01
C ASP A 9 -6.82 7.54 -6.03
N SER A 10 -6.23 6.45 -6.55
CA SER A 10 -5.63 5.41 -5.72
C SER A 10 -4.24 5.82 -5.23
N TYR A 11 -3.97 5.61 -3.94
CA TYR A 11 -2.68 5.90 -3.34
C TYR A 11 -1.60 4.90 -3.81
N HIS A 12 -0.87 5.26 -4.87
CA HIS A 12 0.21 4.46 -5.44
C HIS A 12 1.48 5.27 -5.68
N THR A 13 2.66 4.63 -5.70
CA THR A 13 3.95 5.30 -5.99
C THR A 13 4.55 4.93 -7.34
N ILE A 14 3.74 4.33 -8.24
CA ILE A 14 4.20 3.81 -9.54
C ILE A 14 4.62 4.94 -10.48
N LYS A 15 5.86 4.86 -11.00
CA LYS A 15 6.49 5.82 -11.92
C LYS A 15 6.26 5.45 -13.38
N ASP A 16 6.45 6.43 -14.28
CA ASP A 16 6.27 6.25 -15.74
C ASP A 16 7.07 5.11 -16.38
N HIS A 17 8.29 4.87 -15.93
CA HIS A 17 9.09 3.75 -16.44
C HIS A 17 8.55 2.38 -15.99
N GLU A 18 7.97 2.31 -14.79
CA GLU A 18 7.44 1.09 -14.21
C GLU A 18 6.15 0.64 -14.91
N TRP A 19 5.33 1.60 -15.37
CA TRP A 19 4.18 1.29 -16.21
C TRP A 19 4.58 0.61 -17.52
N LYS A 20 5.73 0.95 -18.10
CA LYS A 20 6.26 0.28 -19.29
C LYS A 20 6.72 -1.14 -18.96
N GLN A 21 7.41 -1.34 -17.84
CA GLN A 21 7.81 -2.66 -17.37
C GLN A 21 6.61 -3.58 -17.10
N LEU A 22 5.52 -3.06 -16.52
CA LEU A 22 4.29 -3.84 -16.35
C LEU A 22 3.69 -4.26 -17.68
N ALA A 23 3.68 -3.36 -18.67
CA ALA A 23 3.18 -3.67 -20.01
C ALA A 23 3.99 -4.78 -20.69
N GLU A 24 5.32 -4.72 -20.59
CA GLU A 24 6.24 -5.75 -21.11
C GLU A 24 6.04 -7.09 -20.40
N LYS A 25 5.89 -7.10 -19.06
CA LYS A 25 5.65 -8.32 -18.28
C LYS A 25 4.27 -8.93 -18.49
N SER A 26 3.30 -8.15 -18.95
CA SER A 26 1.92 -8.59 -19.19
C SER A 26 1.68 -9.08 -20.63
N GLU A 27 2.72 -9.47 -21.37
CA GLU A 27 2.55 -10.04 -22.70
C GLU A 27 1.63 -11.27 -22.63
N HIS A 28 0.65 -11.34 -23.55
CA HIS A 28 -0.42 -12.34 -23.59
C HIS A 28 -1.49 -12.27 -22.48
N TYR A 29 -1.46 -11.28 -21.59
CA TYR A 29 -2.55 -11.06 -20.64
C TYR A 29 -3.72 -10.36 -21.32
N SER A 30 -4.94 -10.82 -21.05
CA SER A 30 -6.14 -10.12 -21.48
C SER A 30 -6.40 -8.89 -20.61
N GLY A 31 -7.25 -7.98 -21.07
CA GLY A 31 -7.70 -6.84 -20.26
C GLY A 31 -8.38 -7.25 -18.95
N ALA A 32 -9.04 -8.42 -18.94
CA ALA A 32 -9.65 -8.97 -17.73
C ALA A 32 -8.60 -9.45 -16.72
N ASP A 33 -7.53 -10.09 -17.19
CA ASP A 33 -6.43 -10.55 -16.33
C ASP A 33 -5.74 -9.34 -15.67
N ILE A 34 -5.48 -8.29 -16.45
CA ILE A 34 -4.91 -7.03 -15.95
C ILE A 34 -5.83 -6.41 -14.87
N ALA A 35 -7.15 -6.40 -15.10
CA ALA A 35 -8.11 -5.87 -14.14
C ALA A 35 -8.16 -6.67 -12.83
N VAL A 36 -7.99 -8.00 -12.89
CA VAL A 36 -7.89 -8.85 -11.70
C VAL A 36 -6.59 -8.56 -10.94
N VAL A 37 -5.46 -8.48 -11.64
CA VAL A 37 -4.16 -8.17 -11.00
C VAL A 37 -4.17 -6.80 -10.32
N CYS A 38 -4.72 -5.76 -10.96
CA CYS A 38 -4.84 -4.44 -10.34
C CYS A 38 -5.70 -4.46 -9.07
N ARG A 39 -6.82 -5.20 -9.08
CA ARG A 39 -7.67 -5.34 -7.88
C ARG A 39 -6.95 -6.05 -6.74
N GLU A 40 -6.21 -7.11 -7.04
CA GLU A 40 -5.39 -7.80 -6.04
C GLU A 40 -4.28 -6.91 -5.49
N ALA A 41 -3.66 -6.08 -6.34
CA ALA A 41 -2.63 -5.13 -5.92
C ALA A 41 -3.18 -4.07 -4.96
N LEU A 42 -4.38 -3.54 -5.21
CA LEU A 42 -5.06 -2.57 -4.33
C LEU A 42 -5.41 -3.16 -2.96
N LEU A 43 -5.66 -4.46 -2.86
CA LEU A 43 -5.92 -5.14 -1.60
C LEU A 43 -4.65 -5.53 -0.83
N ARG A 44 -3.48 -5.42 -1.44
CA ARG A 44 -2.21 -5.87 -0.84
C ARG A 44 -1.79 -5.05 0.40
N PRO A 45 -1.93 -3.71 0.42
CA PRO A 45 -1.74 -2.90 1.63
C PRO A 45 -2.57 -3.36 2.82
N ILE A 46 -3.86 -3.60 2.59
CA ILE A 46 -4.82 -4.03 3.62
C ILE A 46 -4.41 -5.40 4.20
N ARG A 47 -4.02 -6.34 3.32
CA ARG A 47 -3.52 -7.65 3.76
C ARG A 47 -2.25 -7.52 4.59
N ARG A 48 -1.31 -6.64 4.21
CA ARG A 48 -0.07 -6.39 4.97
C ARG A 48 -0.37 -5.82 6.35
N LEU A 49 -1.35 -4.91 6.46
CA LEU A 49 -1.81 -4.38 7.74
C LEU A 49 -2.39 -5.48 8.63
N SER A 50 -3.27 -6.31 8.09
CA SER A 50 -3.94 -7.37 8.84
C SER A 50 -2.99 -8.49 9.30
N SER A 51 -1.98 -8.85 8.49
CA SER A 51 -0.97 -9.85 8.87
C SER A 51 0.20 -9.28 9.68
N GLY A 52 0.26 -7.95 9.85
CA GLY A 52 1.36 -7.28 10.52
C GLY A 52 1.30 -7.47 12.03
N THR A 53 2.41 -7.90 12.63
CA THR A 53 2.55 -8.01 14.09
C THR A 53 3.27 -6.82 14.70
N HIS A 54 3.97 -6.03 13.87
CA HIS A 54 4.79 -4.92 14.30
C HIS A 54 4.42 -3.63 13.56
N PHE A 55 4.26 -2.55 14.32
CA PHE A 55 3.95 -1.24 13.80
C PHE A 55 4.96 -0.21 14.31
N LYS A 56 5.26 0.75 13.46
CA LYS A 56 6.16 1.86 13.75
C LYS A 56 5.34 3.15 13.75
N ARG A 57 5.60 4.00 14.74
CA ARG A 57 5.05 5.36 14.78
C ARG A 57 5.87 6.28 13.89
N ILE A 58 5.19 6.99 13.00
CA ILE A 58 5.77 8.03 12.16
C ILE A 58 5.03 9.34 12.42
N GLN A 59 5.75 10.46 12.28
CA GLN A 59 5.11 11.77 12.37
C GLN A 59 4.33 12.04 11.09
N ASN A 60 3.11 12.55 11.25
CA ASN A 60 2.28 12.91 10.12
C ASN A 60 2.83 14.17 9.45
N LEU A 61 3.23 14.05 8.18
CA LEU A 61 3.67 15.18 7.36
C LEU A 61 2.51 15.90 6.65
N LYS A 62 1.29 15.33 6.68
CA LYS A 62 0.10 15.95 6.11
C LYS A 62 -0.62 16.75 7.20
N SER A 63 -0.91 18.02 6.92
CA SER A 63 -1.51 18.97 7.88
C SER A 63 -2.96 18.68 8.31
N ASP A 64 -3.54 17.56 7.88
CA ASP A 64 -4.98 17.27 7.96
C ASP A 64 -5.31 16.03 8.83
N GLY A 65 -4.53 15.79 9.88
CA GLY A 65 -4.73 14.61 10.74
C GLY A 65 -3.90 14.60 12.03
N PRO A 66 -4.03 13.52 12.83
CA PRO A 66 -3.29 13.38 14.09
C PRO A 66 -1.78 13.40 13.85
N PRO A 67 -0.98 13.89 14.82
CA PRO A 67 0.46 14.10 14.67
C PRO A 67 1.25 12.78 14.58
N GLU A 68 0.72 11.68 15.10
CA GLU A 68 1.33 10.35 15.04
C GLU A 68 0.47 9.41 14.20
N LEU A 69 1.11 8.73 13.26
CA LEU A 69 0.51 7.67 12.45
C LEU A 69 1.25 6.35 12.64
N TRP A 70 0.52 5.26 12.56
CA TRP A 70 1.04 3.90 12.61
C TRP A 70 1.24 3.34 11.21
N LEU A 71 2.43 2.84 10.97
CA LEU A 71 2.81 2.18 9.72
C LEU A 71 3.22 0.73 10.03
N PRO A 72 2.75 -0.27 9.26
CA PRO A 72 3.25 -1.64 9.40
C PRO A 72 4.74 -1.68 9.04
N CYS A 73 5.55 -2.32 9.89
CA CYS A 73 7.00 -2.41 9.73
C CYS A 73 7.51 -3.85 9.92
N SER A 74 8.79 -4.07 9.61
CA SER A 74 9.40 -5.38 9.86
C SER A 74 9.78 -5.52 11.33
N PRO A 75 9.76 -6.75 11.90
CA PRO A 75 10.15 -6.98 13.30
C PRO A 75 11.57 -6.50 13.65
N GLY A 76 12.47 -6.41 12.66
CA GLY A 76 13.86 -5.97 12.85
C GLY A 76 14.08 -4.45 12.71
N ASP A 77 13.04 -3.66 12.46
CA ASP A 77 13.19 -2.22 12.26
C ASP A 77 13.36 -1.47 13.59
N LEU A 78 14.23 -0.46 13.59
CA LEU A 78 14.42 0.42 14.75
C LEU A 78 13.11 1.17 15.04
N GLY A 79 12.53 0.90 16.21
CA GLY A 79 11.25 1.46 16.66
C GLY A 79 10.02 0.63 16.30
N ALA A 80 10.20 -0.64 15.91
CA ALA A 80 9.10 -1.58 15.76
C ALA A 80 8.48 -1.90 17.12
N VAL A 81 7.18 -1.66 17.27
CA VAL A 81 6.39 -2.00 18.46
C VAL A 81 5.48 -3.17 18.10
N GLU A 82 5.49 -4.22 18.91
CA GLU A 82 4.55 -5.33 18.79
C GLU A 82 3.15 -4.87 19.24
N THR A 83 2.26 -4.66 18.28
CA THR A 83 0.87 -4.28 18.49
C THR A 83 -0.02 -4.96 17.44
N LYS A 84 -1.27 -5.25 17.80
CA LYS A 84 -2.25 -5.76 16.84
C LYS A 84 -2.97 -4.61 16.14
N LEU A 85 -3.43 -4.87 14.92
CA LEU A 85 -4.21 -3.89 14.16
C LEU A 85 -5.50 -3.47 14.88
N ASP A 86 -6.15 -4.40 15.58
CA ASP A 86 -7.42 -4.14 16.30
C ASP A 86 -7.27 -3.11 17.43
N ASP A 87 -6.05 -2.95 17.96
CA ASP A 87 -5.75 -2.00 19.04
C ASP A 87 -5.46 -0.58 18.50
N ILE A 88 -5.29 -0.44 17.17
CA ILE A 88 -4.96 0.83 16.52
C ILE A 88 -6.23 1.46 15.97
N LYS A 89 -6.44 2.76 16.26
CA LYS A 89 -7.56 3.50 15.71
C LYS A 89 -7.38 3.72 14.21
N PRO A 90 -8.45 3.64 13.40
CA PRO A 90 -8.36 3.85 11.96
C PRO A 90 -7.88 5.26 11.59
N GLU A 91 -8.13 6.26 12.43
CA GLU A 91 -7.70 7.66 12.24
C GLU A 91 -6.19 7.84 12.39
N GLU A 92 -5.54 6.98 13.18
CA GLU A 92 -4.11 7.00 13.44
C GLU A 92 -3.36 6.03 12.51
N LEU A 93 -4.04 5.37 11.57
CA LEU A 93 -3.45 4.37 10.71
C LEU A 93 -3.02 4.97 9.37
N CYS A 94 -1.76 4.74 8.99
CA CYS A 94 -1.28 5.08 7.66
C CYS A 94 -1.35 3.85 6.75
N GLU A 95 -2.22 3.90 5.74
CA GLU A 95 -2.25 2.87 4.71
C GLU A 95 -1.01 2.98 3.80
N PRO A 96 -0.23 1.90 3.64
CA PRO A 96 0.92 1.94 2.77
C PRO A 96 0.47 2.03 1.30
N PRO A 97 1.19 2.80 0.46
CA PRO A 97 0.82 2.92 -0.95
C PRO A 97 1.01 1.60 -1.69
N VAL A 98 0.26 1.43 -2.78
CA VAL A 98 0.55 0.37 -3.75
C VAL A 98 1.86 0.71 -4.46
N THR A 99 2.83 -0.19 -4.36
CA THR A 99 4.12 -0.11 -5.02
C THR A 99 4.23 -1.17 -6.11
N MET A 100 5.22 -1.01 -6.99
CA MET A 100 5.62 -2.01 -8.00
C MET A 100 6.21 -3.28 -7.41
#